data_AF-A0A497JP05-F1
#
_entry.id   AF-A0A497JP05-F1
#
_cell.length_a   1.000
_cell.length_b   1.000
_cell.length_c   1.000
_cell.angle_alpha   90.00
_cell.angle_beta   90.00
_cell.angle_gamma   90.00
#
_symmetry.space_group_name_H-M   'P 1'
#
loop_
_entity.id
_entity.type
_entity.pdbx_description
1 polymer ?
#
loop_
_entity_poly.entity_id
_entity_poly.type
_entity_poly.pdbx_seq_one_letter_code
_entity_poly.pdbx_strand_id
1 'polypeptide(L)'
;MRRRTPRKTGRLQASIKVFRFPGFVRVSPTAPYASFVEMGVKPHKIQPRKAKTLKFKVDGKNVFAKTVSHPGFSGRFFVRRTGEAVHPKLRELLLRMVFGR
;
A
#
# COMPACT_ATOMS: atom_id res chain seq x y z
N MET A 1 -3.97 2.61 11.21
CA MET A 1 -3.73 2.34 9.78
C MET A 1 -4.88 2.78 8.88
N ARG A 2 -6.11 2.26 9.02
CA ARG A 2 -7.24 2.55 8.10
C ARG A 2 -7.47 4.04 7.79
N ARG A 3 -7.41 4.93 8.80
CA ARG A 3 -7.56 6.39 8.61
C ARG A 3 -6.46 7.03 7.76
N ARG A 4 -5.24 6.49 7.81
CA ARG A 4 -4.07 6.96 7.05
C ARG A 4 -3.95 6.30 5.68
N THR A 5 -4.80 5.30 5.39
CA THR A 5 -4.77 4.57 4.13
C THR A 5 -5.40 5.40 3.01
N PRO A 6 -4.69 5.57 1.88
CA PRO A 6 -5.21 6.30 0.73
C PRO A 6 -6.48 5.67 0.14
N ARG A 7 -7.46 6.50 -0.24
CA ARG A 7 -8.78 6.05 -0.70
C ARG A 7 -9.05 6.49 -2.14
N LYS A 8 -9.27 5.51 -3.02
CA LYS A 8 -9.92 5.70 -4.33
C LYS A 8 -11.30 5.05 -4.31
N THR A 9 -11.34 3.73 -4.11
CA THR A 9 -12.59 2.95 -3.96
C THR A 9 -12.81 2.39 -2.56
N GLY A 10 -11.80 2.45 -1.68
CA GLY A 10 -11.84 1.87 -0.32
C GLY A 10 -11.34 0.42 -0.23
N ARG A 11 -11.13 -0.28 -1.35
CA ARG A 11 -10.65 -1.69 -1.35
C ARG A 11 -9.35 -1.91 -0.57
N LEU A 12 -8.38 -0.99 -0.69
CA LEU A 12 -7.11 -1.08 0.06
C LEU A 12 -7.31 -0.91 1.57
N GLN A 13 -8.23 -0.03 1.98
CA GLN A 13 -8.56 0.18 3.38
C GLN A 13 -9.26 -1.04 3.98
N ALA A 14 -10.19 -1.64 3.21
CA ALA A 14 -10.92 -2.83 3.60
C ALA A 14 -10.04 -4.09 3.70
N SER A 15 -8.93 -4.16 2.93
CA SER A 15 -8.00 -5.30 2.96
C SER A 15 -7.10 -5.33 4.19
N ILE A 16 -7.17 -4.33 5.07
CA ILE A 16 -6.38 -4.28 6.30
C ILE A 16 -6.95 -5.26 7.32
N LYS A 17 -6.14 -6.26 7.65
CA LYS A 17 -6.45 -7.32 8.60
C LYS A 17 -5.48 -7.33 9.78
N VAL A 18 -5.96 -7.89 10.88
CA VAL A 18 -5.18 -8.16 12.09
C VAL A 18 -4.95 -9.66 12.15
N PHE A 19 -3.69 -10.06 12.21
CA PHE A 19 -3.26 -11.44 12.39
C PHE A 19 -2.71 -11.58 13.80
N ARG A 20 -3.20 -12.55 14.55
CA ARG A 20 -2.77 -12.84 15.91
C ARG A 20 -1.89 -14.09 15.88
N PHE A 21 -0.71 -13.99 16.45
CA PHE A 21 0.23 -15.09 16.61
C PHE A 21 0.60 -15.21 18.09
N PRO A 22 1.11 -16.37 18.55
CA PRO A 22 1.71 -16.47 19.87
C PRO A 22 2.81 -15.41 20.04
N GLY A 23 2.69 -14.57 21.06
CA GLY A 23 3.69 -13.54 21.39
C GLY A 23 3.64 -12.25 20.56
N PHE A 24 2.89 -12.16 19.45
CA PHE A 24 2.78 -10.90 18.70
C PHE A 24 1.51 -10.76 17.84
N VAL A 25 1.18 -9.52 17.51
CA VAL A 25 0.08 -9.17 16.60
C VAL A 25 0.65 -8.47 15.37
N ARG A 26 0.28 -8.93 14.18
CA ARG A 26 0.64 -8.31 12.91
C ARG A 26 -0.58 -7.64 12.30
N VAL A 27 -0.47 -6.35 11.99
CA VAL A 27 -1.51 -5.62 11.26
C VAL A 27 -0.99 -5.29 9.86
N SER A 28 -1.60 -5.86 8.82
CA SER A 28 -1.11 -5.68 7.44
C SER A 28 -2.25 -5.66 6.40
N PRO A 29 -2.07 -4.94 5.28
CA PRO A 29 -2.98 -5.01 4.14
C PRO A 29 -2.79 -6.33 3.38
N THR A 30 -3.89 -6.95 2.93
CA THR A 30 -3.84 -8.20 2.13
C THR A 30 -4.06 -7.98 0.64
N ALA A 31 -4.29 -6.73 0.20
CA ALA A 31 -4.42 -6.45 -1.23
C ALA A 31 -3.07 -6.65 -1.93
N PRO A 32 -3.02 -7.36 -3.08
CA PRO A 32 -1.76 -7.70 -3.75
C PRO A 32 -0.98 -6.47 -4.22
N TYR A 33 -1.67 -5.35 -4.46
CA TYR A 33 -1.05 -4.09 -4.88
C TYR A 33 -0.63 -3.18 -3.71
N ALA A 34 -0.85 -3.59 -2.45
CA ALA A 34 -0.61 -2.74 -1.29
C ALA A 34 0.87 -2.35 -1.13
N SER A 35 1.78 -3.27 -1.44
CA SER A 35 3.23 -3.05 -1.42
C SER A 35 3.65 -1.92 -2.35
N PHE A 36 3.11 -1.89 -3.58
CA PHE A 36 3.37 -0.82 -4.54
C PHE A 36 2.84 0.53 -4.05
N VAL A 37 1.69 0.55 -3.37
CA VAL A 37 1.14 1.79 -2.80
C VAL A 37 1.97 2.28 -1.60
N GLU A 38 2.48 1.36 -0.78
CA GLU A 38 3.33 1.68 0.37
C GLU A 38 4.67 2.25 -0.07
N MET A 39 5.40 1.53 -0.94
CA MET A 39 6.78 1.82 -1.30
C MET A 39 6.93 2.71 -2.54
N GLY A 40 5.91 2.75 -3.39
CA GLY A 40 5.98 3.40 -4.70
C GLY A 40 6.52 2.47 -5.77
N VAL A 41 6.57 2.97 -7.00
CA VAL A 41 7.08 2.26 -8.16
C VAL A 41 7.99 3.20 -8.95
N LYS A 42 9.17 2.73 -9.35
CA LYS A 42 10.12 3.49 -10.16
C LYS A 42 9.60 3.71 -11.59
N PRO A 43 10.10 4.72 -12.33
CA PRO A 43 9.85 4.85 -13.76
C PRO A 43 10.17 3.54 -14.50
N HIS A 44 9.28 3.09 -15.38
CA HIS A 44 9.45 1.84 -16.12
C HIS A 44 8.65 1.85 -17.43
N LYS A 45 9.07 0.99 -18.36
CA LYS A 45 8.34 0.76 -19.62
C LYS A 45 7.29 -0.33 -19.43
N ILE A 46 6.08 -0.09 -19.90
CA ILE A 46 5.01 -1.07 -20.00
C ILE A 46 4.97 -1.56 -21.45
N GLN A 47 5.07 -2.86 -21.62
CA GLN A 47 5.13 -3.51 -22.94
C GLN A 47 4.13 -4.67 -23.00
N PRO A 48 3.52 -4.92 -24.16
CA PRO A 48 2.63 -6.06 -24.33
C PRO A 48 3.45 -7.36 -24.31
N ARG A 49 2.97 -8.38 -23.57
CA ARG A 49 3.67 -9.67 -23.47
C ARG A 49 3.32 -10.67 -24.57
N LYS A 50 2.03 -10.78 -24.90
CA LYS A 50 1.49 -11.73 -25.90
C LYS A 50 0.80 -11.05 -27.08
N ALA A 51 0.44 -9.77 -26.94
CA ALA A 51 -0.27 -9.00 -27.95
C ALA A 51 0.69 -8.11 -28.77
N LYS A 52 0.22 -7.59 -29.90
CA LYS A 52 1.00 -6.66 -30.74
C LYS A 52 1.06 -5.24 -30.18
N THR A 53 0.02 -4.79 -29.46
CA THR A 53 -0.08 -3.45 -28.88
C THR A 53 -0.84 -3.45 -27.57
N LEU A 54 -0.63 -2.40 -26.76
CA LEU A 54 -1.44 -2.06 -25.61
C LEU A 54 -2.67 -1.26 -26.07
N LYS A 55 -3.80 -1.45 -25.39
CA LYS A 55 -5.05 -0.72 -25.63
C LYS A 55 -5.47 -0.01 -24.36
N PHE A 56 -5.75 1.28 -24.47
CA PHE A 56 -6.26 2.14 -23.40
C PHE A 56 -7.58 2.77 -23.82
N LYS A 57 -8.46 3.03 -22.85
CA LYS A 57 -9.65 3.86 -23.04
C LYS A 57 -9.40 5.19 -22.34
N VAL A 58 -9.28 6.27 -23.10
CA VAL A 58 -9.00 7.63 -22.62
C VAL A 58 -10.08 8.54 -23.19
N ASP A 59 -10.83 9.22 -22.33
CA ASP A 59 -11.95 10.11 -22.70
C ASP A 59 -12.91 9.51 -23.73
N GLY A 60 -13.29 8.24 -23.51
CA GLY A 60 -14.20 7.51 -24.39
C GLY A 60 -13.56 6.94 -25.67
N LYS A 61 -12.35 7.39 -26.03
CA LYS A 61 -11.63 6.95 -27.24
C LYS A 61 -10.66 5.81 -26.93
N ASN A 62 -10.49 4.91 -27.90
CA ASN A 62 -9.48 3.86 -27.81
C ASN A 62 -8.12 4.40 -28.30
N VAL A 63 -7.11 4.32 -27.44
CA VAL A 63 -5.73 4.70 -27.75
C VAL A 63 -4.86 3.44 -27.75
N PHE A 64 -4.03 3.29 -28.78
CA PHE A 64 -3.14 2.14 -28.93
C PHE A 64 -1.67 2.56 -28.87
N ALA A 65 -0.85 1.79 -28.16
CA ALA A 65 0.58 2.07 -28.04
C ALA A 65 1.39 0.77 -28.08
N LYS A 66 2.57 0.79 -28.73
CA LYS A 66 3.52 -0.34 -28.68
C LYS A 66 4.23 -0.44 -27.33
N THR A 67 4.46 0.69 -26.67
CA THR A 67 5.10 0.78 -25.35
C THR A 67 4.62 2.05 -24.66
N VAL A 68 4.55 2.03 -23.33
CA VAL A 68 4.28 3.24 -22.51
C VAL A 68 5.44 3.45 -21.54
N SER A 69 6.01 4.66 -21.52
CA SER A 69 6.99 5.07 -20.50
C SER A 69 6.25 5.59 -19.28
N HIS A 70 6.01 4.71 -18.30
CA HIS A 70 5.32 5.07 -17.07
C HIS A 70 6.28 5.82 -16.13
N PRO A 71 5.96 7.04 -15.66
CA PRO A 71 6.86 7.85 -14.82
C PRO A 71 7.10 7.24 -13.43
N GLY A 72 6.25 6.30 -13.01
CA GLY A 72 6.26 5.76 -11.65
C GLY A 72 5.47 6.65 -10.71
N PHE A 73 5.57 6.38 -9.41
CA PHE A 73 5.00 7.22 -8.36
C PHE A 73 5.70 6.95 -7.03
N SER A 74 5.76 7.96 -6.16
CA SER A 74 6.35 7.85 -4.83
C SER A 74 5.45 7.08 -3.87
N GLY A 75 6.07 6.32 -2.95
CA GLY A 75 5.37 5.59 -1.91
C GLY A 75 4.54 6.49 -1.01
N ARG A 76 3.36 6.01 -0.61
CA ARG A 76 2.48 6.73 0.32
C ARG A 76 2.85 6.47 1.79
N PHE A 77 3.66 5.43 2.03
CA PHE A 77 4.23 5.10 3.34
C PHE A 77 3.21 5.06 4.49
N PHE A 78 1.99 4.58 4.22
CA PHE A 78 0.90 4.60 5.19
C PHE A 78 1.08 3.57 6.31
N VAL A 79 1.78 2.46 6.04
CA VAL A 79 2.15 1.47 7.06
C VAL A 79 3.26 2.06 7.94
N ARG A 80 4.35 2.53 7.33
CA ARG A 80 5.47 3.15 8.06
C ARG A 80 5.02 4.31 8.94
N ARG A 81 4.29 5.28 8.37
CA ARG A 81 3.74 6.43 9.11
C ARG A 81 2.77 6.02 10.22
N THR A 82 2.08 4.90 10.07
CA THR A 82 1.24 4.37 11.16
C THR A 82 2.10 3.83 12.30
N GLY A 83 3.16 3.08 11.97
CA GLY A 83 4.10 2.55 12.96
C GLY A 83 4.78 3.66 13.75
N GLU A 84 5.35 4.65 13.07
CA GLU A 84 5.98 5.83 13.67
C GLU A 84 5.04 6.56 14.63
N ALA A 85 3.78 6.74 14.24
CA ALA A 85 2.78 7.44 15.06
C ALA A 85 2.31 6.64 16.28
N VAL A 86 2.33 5.30 16.23
CA VAL A 86 1.82 4.44 17.32
C VAL A 86 2.93 3.99 18.28
N HIS A 87 4.17 3.90 17.79
CA HIS A 87 5.29 3.35 18.53
C HIS A 87 5.51 3.99 19.92
N PRO A 88 5.52 5.33 20.08
CA PRO A 88 5.75 5.95 21.39
C PRO A 88 4.67 5.57 22.41
N LYS A 89 3.40 5.63 22.00
CA LYS A 89 2.25 5.31 22.85
C LYS A 89 2.21 3.83 23.23
N LEU A 90 2.57 2.95 22.31
CA LEU A 90 2.65 1.52 22.59
C LEU A 90 3.78 1.22 23.60
N ARG A 91 4.95 1.85 23.43
CA ARG A 91 6.07 1.72 24.36
C ARG A 91 5.68 2.18 25.75
N GLU A 92 5.03 3.32 25.88
CA GLU A 92 4.54 3.83 27.17
C GLU A 92 3.57 2.86 27.85
N LEU A 93 2.58 2.36 27.10
CA LEU A 93 1.61 1.38 27.62
C LEU A 93 2.28 0.09 28.09
N LEU A 94 3.29 -0.39 27.35
CA LEU A 94 4.05 -1.58 27.72
C LEU A 94 4.88 -1.34 29.00
N LEU A 95 5.57 -0.20 29.10
CA LEU A 95 6.34 0.15 30.30
C LEU A 95 5.42 0.25 31.52
N ARG A 96 4.23 0.84 31.38
CA ARG A 96 3.23 0.87 32.45
C ARG A 96 2.75 -0.53 32.85
N MET A 97 2.53 -1.43 31.90
CA MET A 97 2.11 -2.81 32.21
C MET A 97 3.22 -3.62 32.90
N VAL A 98 4.49 -3.39 32.55
CA VAL A 98 5.62 -4.16 33.09
C VAL A 98 6.13 -3.59 34.41
N PHE A 99 6.19 -2.27 34.55
CA PHE A 99 6.81 -1.58 35.69
C PHE A 99 5.83 -0.77 36.54
N GLY A 100 4.60 -0.58 36.08
CA GLY A 100 3.55 0.09 36.85
C GLY A 100 2.90 -0.86 37.85
N ARG A 101 3.61 -1.09 38.96
CA ARG A 101 3.00 -1.26 40.28
C ARG A 101 3.23 0.01 41.06
#